data_AF-D8T2H6-F1
#
_entry.id   AF-D8T2H6-F1
#
_cell.length_a   1.000
_cell.length_b   1.000
_cell.length_c   1.000
_cell.angle_alpha   90.00
_cell.angle_beta   90.00
_cell.angle_gamma   90.00
#
_symmetry.space_group_name_H-M   'P 1'
#
loop_
_entity.id
_entity.type
_entity.pdbx_description
1 polymer ?
#
loop_
_entity_poly.entity_id
_entity_poly.type
_entity_poly.pdbx_seq_one_letter_code
_entity_poly.pdbx_strand_id
1 'polypeptide(L)'
;MAGESGNAQKSDVYIVHMAKSGEESPNALEAKQLDVLASVLGSPDAAKDAILYHYKHSMHGFSAKLTADQAKAISELPGVLQVHVSQTYQLHGGGATPTVQEAS
;
A
#
# COMPACT_ATOMS: atom_id res chain seq x y z
N MET A 1 -15.08 -34.03 -5.18
CA MET A 1 -14.73 -33.14 -4.06
C MET A 1 -14.80 -31.72 -4.61
N ALA A 2 -15.51 -30.84 -3.90
CA ALA A 2 -16.11 -29.61 -4.43
C ALA A 2 -15.09 -28.63 -5.04
N GLY A 3 -15.57 -27.93 -6.07
CA GLY A 3 -14.77 -27.03 -6.91
C GLY A 3 -14.14 -25.87 -6.15
N GLU A 4 -12.96 -25.53 -6.64
CA GLU A 4 -12.24 -24.28 -6.40
C GLU A 4 -13.19 -23.09 -6.55
N SER A 5 -13.71 -22.58 -5.44
CA SER A 5 -14.24 -21.22 -5.38
C SER A 5 -13.08 -20.31 -5.03
N GLY A 6 -12.22 -20.10 -6.02
CA GLY A 6 -11.27 -19.00 -6.00
C GLY A 6 -12.07 -17.71 -5.94
N ASN A 7 -12.26 -17.18 -4.73
CA ASN A 7 -12.78 -15.85 -4.54
C ASN A 7 -11.74 -14.91 -5.17
N ALA A 8 -11.93 -14.59 -6.44
CA ALA A 8 -11.12 -13.64 -7.17
C ALA A 8 -11.44 -12.24 -6.63
N GLN A 9 -11.05 -11.99 -5.38
CA GLN A 9 -11.08 -10.66 -4.81
C GLN A 9 -10.11 -9.83 -5.65
N LYS A 10 -10.69 -8.94 -6.44
CA LYS A 10 -9.94 -8.07 -7.33
C LYS A 10 -8.95 -7.27 -6.49
N SER A 11 -7.68 -7.54 -6.72
CA SER A 11 -6.57 -6.89 -6.00
C SER A 11 -6.12 -5.70 -6.82
N ASP A 12 -6.47 -4.52 -6.34
CA ASP A 12 -6.10 -3.23 -6.92
C ASP A 12 -4.95 -2.64 -6.10
N VAL A 13 -4.28 -1.63 -6.63
CA VAL A 13 -3.21 -0.94 -5.90
C VAL A 13 -3.86 0.10 -5.00
N TYR A 14 -3.54 0.11 -3.71
CA TYR A 14 -4.02 1.08 -2.74
C TYR A 14 -2.84 1.89 -2.20
N ILE A 15 -3.04 3.20 -2.09
CA ILE A 15 -2.12 4.14 -1.47
C ILE A 15 -2.59 4.34 -0.03
N VAL A 16 -1.75 3.95 0.92
CA VAL A 16 -1.98 4.06 2.36
C VAL A 16 -1.12 5.20 2.89
N HIS A 17 -1.77 6.22 3.44
CA HIS A 17 -1.15 7.34 4.13
C HIS A 17 -1.13 7.04 5.62
N MET A 18 0.04 7.17 6.24
CA MET A 18 0.23 6.93 7.66
C MET A 18 0.64 8.19 8.40
N ALA A 19 0.23 8.32 9.65
CA ALA A 19 0.67 9.38 10.53
C ALA A 19 2.12 9.14 10.93
N LYS A 20 3.00 10.12 10.68
CA LYS A 20 4.36 10.12 11.22
C LYS A 20 4.37 10.84 12.56
N SER A 21 4.86 10.16 13.59
CA SER A 21 5.30 10.83 14.82
C SER A 21 6.64 11.49 14.49
N GLY A 22 6.77 12.80 14.71
CA GLY A 22 7.81 13.66 14.10
C GLY A 22 9.29 13.22 14.21
N GLU A 23 9.63 12.27 15.08
CA GLU A 23 11.00 11.72 15.25
C GLU A 23 11.20 10.29 14.71
N GLU A 24 10.27 9.76 13.93
CA GLU A 24 10.43 8.41 13.38
C GLU A 24 11.39 8.37 12.18
N SER A 25 12.45 7.58 12.33
CA SER A 25 13.39 7.23 11.25
C SER A 25 12.67 6.52 10.10
N PRO A 26 13.11 6.68 8.84
CA PRO A 26 12.51 6.01 7.69
C PRO A 26 12.43 4.48 7.88
N ASN A 27 13.48 3.87 8.43
CA ASN A 27 13.48 2.44 8.75
C ASN A 27 12.41 2.03 9.79
N ALA A 28 12.15 2.88 10.79
CA ALA A 28 11.15 2.58 11.82
C ALA A 28 9.73 2.68 11.26
N LEU A 29 9.50 3.67 10.39
CA LEU A 29 8.26 3.80 9.65
C LEU A 29 8.01 2.58 8.74
N GLU A 30 9.02 2.16 7.98
CA GLU A 30 8.94 0.97 7.12
C GLU A 30 8.62 -0.30 7.90
N ALA A 31 9.22 -0.47 9.09
CA ALA A 31 8.91 -1.59 9.96
C ALA A 31 7.45 -1.56 10.45
N LYS A 32 6.93 -0.39 10.83
CA LYS A 32 5.51 -0.23 11.22
C LYS A 32 4.54 -0.47 10.07
N GLN A 33 4.88 0.00 8.88
CA GLN A 33 4.11 -0.22 7.65
C GLN A 33 3.95 -1.73 7.38
N LEU A 34 5.07 -2.46 7.50
CA LEU A 34 5.10 -3.90 7.35
C LEU A 34 4.33 -4.63 8.45
N ASP A 35 4.44 -4.19 9.70
CA ASP A 35 3.71 -4.78 10.82
C ASP A 35 2.18 -4.65 10.64
N VAL A 36 1.73 -3.46 10.27
CA VAL A 36 0.33 -3.15 9.94
C VAL A 36 -0.19 -4.04 8.82
N LEU A 37 0.55 -4.14 7.72
CA LEU A 37 0.20 -4.99 6.60
C LEU A 37 0.25 -6.48 6.96
N ALA A 38 1.25 -6.91 7.72
CA ALA A 38 1.40 -8.29 8.15
C ALA A 38 0.26 -8.72 9.06
N SER A 39 -0.27 -7.81 9.88
CA SER A 39 -1.45 -8.07 10.70
C SER A 39 -2.71 -8.31 9.86
N VAL A 40 -2.80 -7.75 8.65
CA VAL A 40 -3.96 -7.89 7.74
C VAL A 40 -3.77 -9.03 6.74
N LEU A 41 -2.56 -9.20 6.22
CA LEU A 41 -2.19 -10.26 5.28
C LEU A 41 -1.86 -11.59 5.98
N GLY A 42 -1.66 -11.56 7.29
CA GLY A 42 -1.29 -12.72 8.11
C GLY A 42 0.18 -13.13 7.98
N SER A 43 1.01 -12.41 7.20
CA SER A 43 2.42 -12.76 7.01
C SER A 43 3.27 -11.53 6.64
N PRO A 44 4.47 -11.37 7.25
CA PRO A 44 5.36 -10.26 6.94
C PRO A 44 5.97 -10.34 5.54
N ASP A 45 6.20 -11.54 5.01
CA ASP A 45 6.68 -11.73 3.64
C ASP A 45 5.60 -11.36 2.62
N ALA A 46 4.34 -11.76 2.88
CA ALA A 46 3.20 -11.35 2.06
C ALA A 46 2.98 -9.83 2.13
N ALA A 47 3.20 -9.20 3.28
CA ALA A 47 3.19 -7.74 3.43
C ALA A 47 4.24 -7.07 2.55
N LYS A 48 5.48 -7.56 2.55
CA LYS A 48 6.56 -7.04 1.71
C LYS A 48 6.25 -7.20 0.22
N ASP A 49 5.72 -8.35 -0.18
CA ASP A 49 5.37 -8.64 -1.58
C ASP A 49 4.18 -7.81 -2.06
N ALA A 50 3.21 -7.55 -1.16
CA ALA A 50 2.08 -6.69 -1.45
C ALA A 50 2.50 -5.24 -1.65
N ILE A 51 3.53 -4.74 -0.93
CA ILE A 51 3.99 -3.37 -1.12
C ILE A 51 4.72 -3.21 -2.45
N LEU A 52 4.22 -2.30 -3.27
CA LEU A 52 4.82 -1.91 -4.54
C LEU A 52 5.81 -0.76 -4.37
N TYR A 53 5.51 0.20 -3.50
CA TYR A 53 6.37 1.35 -3.29
C TYR A 53 6.27 1.93 -1.88
N HIS A 54 7.42 2.26 -1.29
CA HIS A 54 7.54 2.90 0.02
C HIS A 54 7.82 4.39 -0.21
N TYR A 55 6.91 5.27 0.23
CA TYR A 55 7.15 6.70 0.16
C TYR A 55 8.03 7.11 1.35
N LYS A 56 9.31 7.40 1.09
CA LYS A 56 10.34 7.63 2.13
C LYS A 56 10.54 9.09 2.53
N HIS A 57 10.18 10.04 1.67
CA HIS A 57 10.59 11.45 1.84
C HIS A 57 9.46 12.34 2.39
N SER A 58 8.37 12.54 1.65
CA SER A 58 7.45 13.66 1.96
C SER A 58 5.98 13.30 2.07
N MET A 59 5.61 12.11 1.59
CA MET A 59 4.35 11.48 1.93
C MET A 59 4.66 10.26 2.79
N HIS A 60 4.28 10.27 4.07
CA HIS A 60 4.44 9.09 4.91
C HIS A 60 3.38 8.07 4.52
N GLY A 61 3.81 7.02 3.82
CA GLY A 61 2.88 6.05 3.26
C GLY A 61 3.53 4.99 2.41
N PHE A 62 2.72 4.11 1.87
CA PHE A 62 3.12 3.07 0.94
C PHE A 62 2.00 2.79 -0.06
N SER A 63 2.36 2.33 -1.25
CA SER A 63 1.38 1.74 -2.16
C SER A 63 1.50 0.23 -2.13
N ALA A 64 0.41 -0.46 -1.86
CA ALA A 64 0.38 -1.91 -1.80
C ALA A 64 -0.79 -2.47 -2.59
N LYS A 65 -0.58 -3.64 -3.20
CA LYS A 65 -1.61 -4.40 -3.89
C LYS A 65 -2.43 -5.17 -2.87
N LEU A 66 -3.67 -4.74 -2.68
CA LEU A 66 -4.55 -5.21 -1.63
C LEU A 66 -5.94 -5.46 -2.20
N THR A 67 -6.76 -6.22 -1.49
CA THR A 67 -8.19 -6.31 -1.78
C THR A 67 -8.93 -5.16 -1.08
N ALA A 68 -10.15 -4.84 -1.54
CA ALA A 68 -10.97 -3.80 -0.89
C ALA A 68 -11.21 -4.09 0.61
N ASP A 69 -11.33 -5.37 0.98
CA ASP A 69 -11.51 -5.81 2.36
C ASP A 69 -10.24 -5.55 3.21
N GLN A 70 -9.07 -5.89 2.67
CA GLN A 70 -7.79 -5.60 3.32
C GLN A 70 -7.53 -4.10 3.44
N ALA A 71 -7.82 -3.32 2.40
CA ALA A 71 -7.68 -1.87 2.42
C ALA A 71 -8.59 -1.23 3.49
N LYS A 72 -9.82 -1.73 3.64
CA LYS A 72 -10.74 -1.32 4.70
C LYS A 72 -10.14 -1.66 6.08
N ALA A 73 -9.67 -2.88 6.27
CA ALA A 73 -9.05 -3.31 7.54
C ALA A 73 -7.84 -2.44 7.90
N ILE A 74 -7.01 -2.07 6.91
CA ILE A 74 -5.88 -1.15 7.12
C ILE A 74 -6.37 0.24 7.52
N SER A 75 -7.44 0.75 6.91
CA SER A 75 -8.00 2.05 7.29
C SER A 75 -8.53 2.11 8.73
N GLU A 76 -8.87 0.95 9.31
CA GLU A 76 -9.34 0.82 10.69
C GLU A 76 -8.17 0.75 11.70
N LEU A 77 -6.92 0.66 11.23
CA LEU A 77 -5.75 0.54 12.11
C LEU A 77 -5.24 1.90 12.63
N PRO A 78 -4.79 1.94 13.89
CA PRO A 78 -4.23 3.15 14.47
C PRO A 78 -2.93 3.54 13.76
N GLY A 79 -2.84 4.80 13.34
CA GLY A 79 -1.69 5.31 12.59
C GLY A 79 -1.89 5.37 11.08
N VAL A 80 -3.01 4.88 10.56
CA VAL A 80 -3.43 5.11 9.17
C VAL A 80 -4.30 6.36 9.10
N LEU A 81 -3.88 7.34 8.31
CA LEU A 81 -4.63 8.58 8.09
C LEU A 81 -5.68 8.37 7.01
N GLN A 82 -5.31 7.68 5.92
CA GLN A 82 -6.14 7.60 4.74
C GLN A 82 -5.72 6.44 3.84
N VAL A 83 -6.70 5.74 3.24
CA VAL A 83 -6.46 4.66 2.26
C VAL A 83 -7.31 4.93 1.02
N HIS A 84 -6.68 5.05 -0.14
CA HIS A 84 -7.39 5.23 -1.42
C HIS A 84 -6.80 4.34 -2.49
N VAL A 85 -7.62 3.96 -3.49
CA VAL A 85 -7.12 3.21 -4.64
C VAL A 85 -6.17 4.09 -5.47
N SER A 86 -4.99 3.56 -5.78
CA SER A 86 -4.06 4.18 -6.73
C SER A 86 -4.68 4.14 -8.12
N GLN A 87 -4.94 5.31 -8.68
CA GLN A 87 -5.29 5.42 -10.08
C GLN A 87 -4.01 5.33 -10.90
N THR A 88 -3.63 4.10 -11.26
CA THR A 88 -2.56 3.90 -12.24
C THR A 88 -3.07 4.43 -13.58
N TYR A 89 -2.76 5.68 -13.90
CA TYR A 89 -3.00 6.24 -15.23
C TYR A 89 -2.16 5.42 -16.20
N GLN A 90 -2.79 4.46 -16.89
CA GLN A 90 -2.18 3.84 -18.05
C GLN A 90 -2.08 4.92 -19.13
N LEU A 91 -0.96 5.62 -19.11
CA LEU A 91 -0.48 6.45 -20.21
C LEU A 91 -0.34 5.52 -21.41
N HIS A 92 -1.39 5.45 -22.22
CA HIS A 92 -1.34 4.84 -23.54
C HIS A 92 -0.18 5.52 -24.29
N GLY A 93 0.80 4.71 -24.67
CA GLY A 93 2.08 5.17 -25.20
C GLY A 93 1.91 6.14 -26.36
N GLY A 94 2.43 7.36 -26.15
CA GLY A 94 2.53 8.40 -27.14
C GLY A 94 3.56 9.45 -26.69
N GLY A 95 4.80 9.01 -26.46
CA GLY A 95 5.98 9.87 -26.42
C GLY A 95 5.93 11.12 -25.55
N ALA A 96 5.90 10.97 -24.24
CA ALA A 96 6.50 11.95 -23.33
C ALA A 96 6.74 11.26 -21.97
N THR A 97 7.95 11.43 -21.46
CA THR A 97 8.45 10.98 -20.17
C THR A 97 7.40 11.05 -19.05
N PRO A 98 7.06 9.94 -18.35
CA PRO A 98 6.39 10.07 -17.08
C PRO A 98 7.43 10.58 -16.09
N THR A 99 7.38 11.88 -15.80
CA THR A 99 7.92 12.44 -14.57
C THR A 99 7.19 11.73 -13.44
N VAL A 100 7.77 10.63 -12.95
CA VAL A 100 7.33 10.02 -11.71
C VAL A 100 7.38 11.13 -10.68
N GLN A 101 6.21 11.40 -10.12
CA GLN A 101 5.97 12.44 -9.15
C GLN A 101 6.79 12.10 -7.92
N GLU A 102 8.00 12.63 -7.86
CA GLU A 102 8.74 12.83 -6.62
C GLU A 102 7.89 13.82 -5.82
N ALA A 103 6.99 13.30 -5.00
CA ALA A 103 6.32 14.11 -3.99
C ALA A 103 7.40 14.54 -2.99
N SER A 104 7.87 15.77 -3.21
CA SER A 104 8.77 16.57 -2.37
C SER A 104 8.18 16.96 -1.03
#